data_AF-A0A537A061-F1
#
_entry.id   AF-A0A537A061-F1
#
_cell.length_a   1.000
_cell.length_b   1.000
_cell.length_c   1.000
_cell.angle_alpha   90.00
_cell.angle_beta   90.00
_cell.angle_gamma   90.00
#
_symmetry.space_group_name_H-M   'P 1'
#
loop_
_entity.id
_entity.type
_entity.pdbx_description
1 polymer ?
#
loop_
_entity_poly.entity_id
_entity_poly.type
_entity_poly.pdbx_seq_one_letter_code
_entity_poly.pdbx_strand_id
1 'polypeptide(L)' 'MRPERKAKPLAACNVCHALTNEHELLNQRCTAIVNNRRCYGIFKSALSYLWDACEGCEATGMIGSQVCTECKGFGWKMYG' A
#
# COMPACT_ATOMS: atom_id res chain seq x y z
N MET A 1 9.67 22.97 2.26
CA MET A 1 9.77 21.61 2.83
C MET A 1 10.13 20.66 1.70
N ARG A 2 11.17 19.84 1.86
CA ARG A 2 11.45 18.76 0.90
C ARG A 2 10.40 17.67 1.10
N PRO A 3 9.87 17.05 0.04
CA PRO A 3 8.92 15.96 0.20
C PRO A 3 9.64 14.78 0.90
N GLU A 4 9.08 14.33 2.01
CA GLU A 4 9.63 13.22 2.78
C GLU A 4 9.21 11.87 2.17
N ARG A 5 10.14 10.92 2.15
CA ARG A 5 9.84 9.57 1.68
C ARG A 5 8.95 8.86 2.69
N LYS A 6 7.91 8.20 2.21
CA LYS A 6 7.04 7.38 3.06
C LYS A 6 7.76 6.14 3.55
N ALA A 7 7.38 5.67 4.74
CA ALA A 7 7.78 4.34 5.20
C ALA A 7 7.16 3.25 4.31
N LYS A 8 7.80 2.07 4.30
CA LYS A 8 7.25 0.89 3.62
C LYS A 8 5.90 0.53 4.23
N PRO A 9 4.93 0.08 3.43
CA PRO A 9 3.63 -0.30 3.96
C PRO A 9 3.70 -1.44 4.96
N LEU A 10 2.84 -1.37 5.97
CA LEU A 10 2.87 -2.27 7.12
C LEU A 10 2.29 -3.65 6.80
N ALA A 11 1.21 -3.66 6.02
CA ALA A 11 0.48 -4.87 5.69
C ALA A 11 -0.04 -4.86 4.26
N ALA A 12 -0.24 -6.06 3.73
CA ALA A 12 -0.86 -6.30 2.45
C ALA A 12 -1.91 -7.42 2.56
N CYS A 13 -3.02 -7.26 1.85
CA CYS A 13 -4.05 -8.27 1.76
C CYS A 13 -3.52 -9.48 0.98
N ASN A 14 -3.66 -10.68 1.55
CA ASN A 14 -3.21 -11.92 0.93
C ASN A 14 -4.03 -12.37 -0.31
N VAL A 15 -5.06 -11.61 -0.69
CA VAL A 15 -5.95 -11.94 -1.82
C VAL A 15 -5.95 -10.82 -2.86
N CYS A 16 -6.31 -9.60 -2.47
CA CYS A 16 -6.40 -8.49 -3.42
C CYS A 16 -5.16 -7.59 -3.46
N HIS A 17 -4.15 -7.88 -2.64
CA HIS A 17 -2.92 -7.10 -2.52
C HIS A 17 -3.12 -5.61 -2.19
N ALA A 18 -4.30 -5.24 -1.66
CA ALA A 18 -4.49 -3.93 -1.07
C ALA A 18 -3.48 -3.72 0.06
N LEU A 19 -2.92 -2.52 0.15
CA LEU A 19 -1.91 -2.17 1.15
C LEU A 19 -2.56 -1.36 2.28
N THR A 20 -1.98 -1.44 3.48
CA THR A 20 -2.37 -0.59 4.60
C THR A 20 -1.18 -0.23 5.48
N ASN A 21 -1.26 0.95 6.09
CA ASN A 21 -0.32 1.44 7.10
C ASN A 21 -0.94 1.41 8.51
N GLU A 22 -2.20 0.99 8.62
CA GLU A 22 -2.94 0.96 9.88
C GLU A 22 -2.61 -0.33 10.62
N HIS A 23 -2.02 -0.20 11.82
CA HIS A 23 -1.67 -1.33 12.67
C HIS A 23 -2.91 -2.11 13.13
N GLU A 24 -4.03 -1.42 13.36
CA GLU A 24 -5.30 -2.01 13.80
C GLU A 24 -5.89 -2.97 12.76
N LEU A 25 -5.58 -2.77 11.48
CA LEU A 25 -6.03 -3.66 10.40
C LEU A 25 -5.16 -4.90 10.25
N LEU A 26 -4.02 -5.01 10.96
CA LEU A 26 -3.17 -6.18 10.89
C LEU A 26 -3.90 -7.42 11.41
N ASN A 27 -3.84 -8.51 10.64
CA ASN A 27 -4.60 -9.74 10.87
C ASN A 27 -6.13 -9.58 10.84
N GLN A 28 -6.65 -8.41 10.45
CA GLN A 28 -8.08 -8.18 10.25
C GLN A 28 -8.50 -8.40 8.80
N ARG A 29 -9.80 -8.62 8.63
CA ARG A 29 -10.42 -8.77 7.31
C ARG A 29 -10.22 -7.52 6.47
N CYS A 30 -9.80 -7.72 5.22
CA CYS A 30 -9.56 -6.64 4.29
C CYS A 30 -10.79 -5.73 4.13
N THR A 31 -10.54 -4.42 4.11
CA THR A 31 -11.55 -3.37 3.98
C THR A 31 -11.76 -2.94 2.53
N ALA A 32 -10.89 -3.38 1.60
CA ALA A 32 -10.99 -3.04 0.19
C ALA A 32 -12.25 -3.61 -0.47
N ILE A 33 -12.83 -2.83 -1.37
CA ILE A 33 -13.91 -3.26 -2.25
C ILE A 33 -13.30 -3.65 -3.60
N VAL A 34 -13.54 -4.89 -4.04
CA VAL A 34 -13.08 -5.44 -5.32
C VAL A 34 -14.30 -6.02 -6.02
N ASN A 35 -14.52 -5.65 -7.28
CA ASN A 35 -15.70 -6.08 -8.06
C ASN A 35 -17.03 -5.86 -7.32
N ASN A 36 -17.20 -4.66 -6.75
CA ASN A 36 -18.38 -4.24 -5.99
C ASN A 36 -18.72 -5.11 -4.77
N ARG A 37 -17.76 -5.89 -4.26
CA ARG A 37 -17.88 -6.71 -3.04
C ARG A 37 -16.69 -6.47 -2.12
N ARG A 38 -16.91 -6.55 -0.82
CA ARG A 38 -15.80 -6.48 0.15
C ARG A 38 -14.89 -7.70 -0.02
N CYS A 39 -13.59 -7.47 -0.07
CA CYS A 39 -12.60 -8.54 -0.16
C CYS A 39 -12.74 -9.53 1.02
N TYR A 40 -12.59 -10.82 0.72
CA TYR A 40 -12.64 -11.89 1.73
C TYR A 40 -11.25 -12.18 2.34
N GLY A 41 -10.18 -11.58 1.80
CA GLY A 41 -8.83 -11.73 2.30
C GLY A 41 -8.60 -11.04 3.66
N ILE A 42 -7.40 -11.22 4.18
CA ILE A 42 -6.92 -10.70 5.46
C ILE A 42 -5.66 -9.89 5.21
N PHE A 43 -5.53 -8.74 5.87
CA PHE A 43 -4.28 -8.00 5.88
C PHE A 43 -3.24 -8.77 6.71
N LYS A 44 -2.18 -9.21 6.04
CA LYS A 44 -1.03 -9.86 6.67
C LYS A 44 0.14 -8.91 6.73
N SER A 45 1.03 -9.14 7.69
CA SER A 45 2.27 -8.37 7.81
C SER A 45 3.01 -8.41 6.48
N ALA A 46 3.45 -7.25 6.02
CA ALA A 46 4.12 -7.15 4.73
C ALA A 46 5.65 -7.26 4.80
N LEU A 47 6.17 -7.74 5.94
CA LEU A 47 7.60 -7.93 6.17
C LEU A 47 8.24 -8.94 5.21
N SER A 48 7.47 -9.91 4.72
CA SER A 48 7.94 -10.95 3.80
C SER A 48 7.90 -10.53 2.33
N TYR A 49 7.29 -9.40 2.00
CA TYR A 49 7.18 -8.96 0.61
C TYR A 49 8.40 -8.13 0.17
N LEU A 50 8.66 -8.16 -1.14
CA LEU A 50 9.65 -7.31 -1.76
C LEU A 50 9.04 -5.94 -2.05
N TRP A 51 9.83 -4.89 -1.82
CA TRP A 51 9.38 -3.50 -1.89
C TRP A 51 10.34 -2.68 -2.72
N ASP A 52 9.85 -2.10 -3.81
CA ASP A 52 10.57 -1.08 -4.54
C ASP A 52 9.97 0.29 -4.29
N ALA A 53 10.86 1.28 -4.20
CA ALA A 53 10.44 2.67 -4.22
C ALA A 53 9.74 2.95 -5.55
N CYS A 54 8.56 3.57 -5.49
CA CYS A 54 7.86 3.98 -6.70
C CYS A 54 8.65 5.10 -7.38
N GLU A 55 9.24 4.81 -8.53
CA GLU A 55 10.07 5.75 -9.30
C GLU A 55 9.30 7.02 -9.68
N GLY A 56 8.05 6.89 -10.13
CA GLY A 56 7.24 8.02 -10.58
C GLY A 56 6.97 9.09 -9.52
N CYS A 57 7.10 8.76 -8.23
CA CYS A 57 6.94 9.72 -7.13
C CYS A 57 8.12 9.72 -6.14
N GLU A 58 9.21 9.01 -6.46
CA GLU A 58 10.39 8.84 -5.60
C GLU A 58 10.06 8.46 -4.15
N ALA A 59 9.09 7.55 -3.98
CA ALA A 59 8.57 7.11 -2.67
C ALA A 59 7.87 8.15 -1.79
N THR A 60 7.48 9.30 -2.35
CA THR A 60 6.67 10.31 -1.63
C THR A 60 5.17 9.96 -1.65
N GLY A 61 4.73 9.15 -2.61
CA GLY A 61 3.32 8.83 -2.85
C GLY A 61 2.55 9.95 -3.57
N MET A 62 3.19 11.06 -3.91
CA MET A 62 2.56 12.22 -4.54
C MET A 62 3.36 12.67 -5.77
N ILE A 63 2.67 13.16 -6.79
CA ILE A 63 3.28 13.85 -7.94
C ILE A 63 2.71 15.27 -7.91
N GLY A 64 3.52 16.23 -7.45
CA GLY A 64 3.04 17.58 -7.13
C GLY A 64 1.96 17.55 -6.04
N SER A 65 0.75 18.01 -6.37
CA SER A 65 -0.41 18.00 -5.47
C SER A 65 -1.32 16.77 -5.62
N GLN A 66 -1.01 15.87 -6.57
CA GLN A 66 -1.85 14.71 -6.88
C GLN A 66 -1.31 13.43 -6.26
N VAL A 67 -2.21 12.52 -5.88
CA VAL A 67 -1.83 11.17 -5.44
C VAL A 67 -1.22 10.41 -6.60
N CYS A 68 -0.04 9.84 -6.39
CA CYS A 68 0.61 9.02 -7.41
C CYS A 68 -0.26 7.78 -7.70
N THR A 69 -0.76 7.67 -8.93
CA THR A 69 -1.66 6.58 -9.35
C THR A 69 -0.95 5.23 -9.42
N GLU A 70 0.34 5.22 -9.76
CA GLU A 70 1.13 3.99 -9.87
C GLU A 70 1.27 3.23 -8.56
N CYS A 71 1.51 3.94 -7.46
CA CYS A 71 1.61 3.36 -6.12
C CYS A 71 0.37 3.61 -5.27
N LYS A 72 -0.69 4.19 -5.86
CA LYS A 72 -1.94 4.59 -5.17
C LYS A 72 -1.69 5.40 -3.89
N GLY A 73 -0.67 6.24 -3.88
CA GLY A 73 -0.31 7.08 -2.74
C GLY A 73 0.60 6.46 -1.68
N PHE A 74 0.98 5.19 -1.81
CA PHE A 74 1.83 4.53 -0.80
C PHE A 74 3.32 4.88 -0.92
N GLY A 75 3.77 5.30 -2.11
CA GLY A 75 5.19 5.55 -2.40
C GLY A 75 5.99 4.27 -2.69
N TRP A 76 5.41 3.10 -2.49
CA TRP A 76 6.09 1.82 -2.69
C TRP A 76 5.26 0.90 -3.56
N LYS A 77 5.94 0.07 -4.35
CA LYS A 77 5.34 -1.03 -5.11
C LYS A 77 5.73 -2.34 -4.44
N MET A 78 4.72 -3.19 -4.24
CA MET A 78 4.90 -4.51 -3.66
C MET A 78 5.10 -5.53 -4.78
N TYR A 79 6.09 -6.42 -4.61
CA TYR A 79 6.28 -7.61 -5.43
C TYR A 79 6.20 -8.85 -4.53
N GLY A 80 5.38 -9.81 -4.95
CA GLY A 80 5.09 -11.03 -4.19
C GLY A 80 4.01 -11.87 -4.81
#